data_AF-A0A4R3VIG1-F1
#
_entry.id   AF-A0A4R3VIG1-F1
#
_cell.length_a   1.000
_cell.length_b   1.000
_cell.length_c   1.000
_cell.angle_alpha   90.00
_cell.angle_beta   90.00
_cell.angle_gamma   90.00
#
_symmetry.space_group_name_H-M   'P 1'
#
loop_
_entity.id
_entity.type
_entity.pdbx_description
1 polymer ?
#
loop_
_entity_poly.entity_id
_entity_poly.type
_entity_poly.pdbx_seq_one_letter_code
_entity_poly.pdbx_strand_id
1 'polypeptide(L)'
;MYIVRHYYRGMTEYHRLQMAVRIHYLKHYGATPDPNPDFFVCLTGSDGNVPGYACVGITFGDSGKLFSEYYLNDTLDHTYDVERVKIVELSSLASFCSGNGAGKYLLNTVIKTLTLHNYRIAVLTATEQVRMILHTLVDSFDDLGEAEPTRVKDPKINWGTYYSHSPRVIVFPLAPRAAWVPNSDCATRKHAPAQPLSYPLHHGRTTNTFGNVR
;
A
#
# COMPACT_ATOMS: atom_id res chain seq x y z
N MET A 1 -10.06 -1.36 -29.91
CA MET A 1 -8.72 -1.51 -29.32
C MET A 1 -8.67 -0.67 -28.06
N TYR A 2 -8.19 -1.24 -26.95
CA TYR A 2 -7.99 -0.48 -25.71
C TYR A 2 -6.69 0.32 -25.77
N ILE A 3 -6.74 1.58 -25.35
CA ILE A 3 -5.57 2.45 -25.24
C ILE A 3 -5.51 2.98 -23.82
N VAL A 4 -4.34 2.88 -23.17
CA VAL A 4 -4.10 3.48 -21.86
C VAL A 4 -3.63 4.92 -22.06
N ARG A 5 -4.27 5.87 -21.38
CA ARG A 5 -3.95 7.31 -21.45
C ARG A 5 -3.83 7.90 -20.05
N HIS A 6 -2.96 8.90 -19.92
CA HIS A 6 -2.74 9.63 -18.68
C HIS A 6 -3.34 11.04 -18.79
N TYR A 7 -4.02 11.47 -17.74
CA TYR A 7 -4.66 12.78 -17.67
C TYR A 7 -4.24 13.48 -16.38
N TYR A 8 -3.60 14.63 -16.52
CA TYR A 8 -2.97 15.36 -15.41
C TYR A 8 -3.85 16.51 -14.92
N ARG A 9 -3.60 16.97 -13.69
CA ARG A 9 -4.27 18.14 -13.12
C ARG A 9 -4.18 19.36 -14.07
N GLY A 10 -5.27 20.11 -14.18
CA GLY A 10 -5.41 21.25 -15.10
C GLY A 10 -5.98 20.89 -16.48
N MET A 11 -6.05 19.62 -16.86
CA MET A 11 -6.71 19.18 -18.10
C MET A 11 -8.23 19.12 -17.92
N THR A 12 -8.98 19.44 -18.97
CA THR A 12 -10.46 19.33 -18.96
C THR A 12 -10.88 17.87 -18.74
N GLU A 13 -10.15 16.94 -19.34
CA GLU A 13 -10.37 15.50 -19.24
C GLU A 13 -10.14 14.96 -17.83
N TYR A 14 -9.17 15.53 -17.09
CA TYR A 14 -8.95 15.21 -15.68
C TYR A 14 -10.19 15.54 -14.86
N HIS A 15 -10.76 16.74 -15.03
CA HIS A 15 -12.00 17.13 -14.35
C HIS A 15 -13.20 16.26 -14.75
N ARG A 16 -13.31 15.90 -16.03
CA ARG A 16 -14.35 14.95 -16.49
C ARG A 16 -14.21 13.58 -15.83
N LEU A 17 -12.99 13.07 -15.65
CA LEU A 17 -12.73 11.82 -14.95
C LEU A 17 -13.04 11.93 -13.45
N GLN A 18 -12.68 13.02 -12.79
CA GLN A 18 -13.09 13.28 -11.40
C GLN A 18 -14.62 13.20 -11.26
N MET A 19 -15.36 13.87 -12.15
CA MET A 19 -16.82 13.84 -12.15
C MET A 19 -17.38 12.44 -12.42
N ALA A 20 -16.79 11.70 -13.37
CA ALA A 20 -17.20 10.33 -13.66
C ALA A 20 -16.99 9.39 -12.47
N VAL A 21 -15.86 9.52 -11.76
CA VAL A 21 -15.61 8.77 -10.51
C VAL A 21 -16.64 9.12 -9.44
N ARG A 22 -16.95 10.42 -9.24
CA ARG A 22 -17.98 10.84 -8.28
C ARG A 22 -19.35 10.25 -8.62
N ILE A 23 -19.75 10.28 -9.89
CA ILE A 23 -21.02 9.68 -10.36
C ILE A 23 -21.02 8.16 -10.14
N HIS A 24 -19.89 7.49 -10.40
CA HIS A 24 -19.74 6.05 -10.19
C HIS A 24 -19.91 5.67 -8.71
N TYR A 25 -19.22 6.38 -7.82
CA TYR A 25 -19.31 6.16 -6.37
C TYR A 25 -20.69 6.53 -5.82
N LEU A 26 -21.33 7.57 -6.35
CA LEU A 26 -22.70 7.93 -5.98
C LEU A 26 -23.67 6.81 -6.36
N LYS A 27 -23.55 6.26 -7.57
CA LYS A 27 -24.40 5.18 -8.05
C LYS A 27 -24.24 3.88 -7.27
N HIS A 28 -23.02 3.54 -6.85
CA HIS A 28 -22.72 2.26 -6.20
C HIS A 28 -22.80 2.30 -4.68
N TYR A 29 -22.48 3.44 -4.09
CA TYR A 29 -22.35 3.58 -2.63
C TYR A 29 -23.20 4.70 -2.05
N GLY A 30 -23.86 5.52 -2.86
CA GLY A 30 -24.45 6.78 -2.36
C GLY A 30 -23.38 7.75 -1.85
N ALA A 31 -22.13 7.59 -2.30
CA ALA A 31 -20.97 8.34 -1.83
C ALA A 31 -20.62 9.50 -2.77
N THR A 32 -20.13 10.60 -2.23
CA THR A 32 -19.64 11.75 -2.98
C THR A 32 -18.21 12.07 -2.54
N PRO A 33 -17.23 11.20 -2.88
CA PRO A 33 -15.83 11.46 -2.56
C PRO A 33 -15.30 12.70 -3.30
N ASP A 34 -14.19 13.24 -2.81
CA ASP A 34 -13.45 14.31 -3.49
C ASP A 34 -12.12 13.78 -4.07
N PRO A 35 -12.16 13.06 -5.21
CA PRO A 35 -10.97 12.43 -5.76
C PRO A 35 -9.98 13.50 -6.25
N ASN A 36 -8.76 13.51 -5.69
CA ASN A 36 -7.70 14.44 -6.07
C ASN A 36 -6.32 13.76 -6.22
N PRO A 37 -6.18 12.73 -7.08
CA PRO A 37 -4.88 12.13 -7.36
C PRO A 37 -3.94 13.10 -8.10
N ASP A 38 -2.67 12.75 -8.23
CA ASP A 38 -1.72 13.53 -9.04
C ASP A 38 -2.06 13.46 -10.53
N PHE A 39 -2.53 12.29 -11.00
CA PHE A 39 -3.09 12.10 -12.33
C PHE A 39 -4.03 10.88 -12.37
N PHE A 40 -4.84 10.80 -13.42
CA PHE A 40 -5.62 9.61 -13.73
C PHE A 40 -4.96 8.81 -14.86
N VAL A 41 -4.97 7.49 -14.72
CA VAL A 41 -4.78 6.56 -15.83
C VAL A 41 -6.16 6.05 -16.23
N CYS A 42 -6.48 6.14 -17.52
CA CYS A 42 -7.77 5.72 -18.06
C CYS A 42 -7.60 4.80 -19.26
N LEU A 43 -8.46 3.78 -19.32
CA LEU A 43 -8.58 2.87 -20.45
C LEU A 43 -9.63 3.41 -21.42
N THR A 44 -9.21 3.90 -22.58
CA THR A 44 -10.11 4.50 -23.59
C THR A 44 -10.22 3.65 -24.84
N GLY A 45 -11.19 4.00 -25.70
CA GLY A 45 -11.21 3.57 -27.09
C GLY A 45 -10.15 4.30 -27.91
N SER A 46 -10.14 4.02 -29.22
CA SER A 46 -9.29 4.71 -30.19
C SER A 46 -9.63 6.20 -30.35
N ASP A 47 -10.86 6.58 -30.02
CA ASP A 47 -11.33 7.96 -30.00
C ASP A 47 -10.74 8.80 -28.85
N GLY A 48 -10.18 8.16 -27.82
CA GLY A 48 -9.57 8.82 -26.67
C GLY A 48 -10.56 9.50 -25.73
N ASN A 49 -11.86 9.25 -25.90
CA ASN A 49 -12.90 9.94 -25.14
C ASN A 49 -12.97 9.41 -23.68
N VAL A 50 -13.13 10.35 -22.75
CA VAL A 50 -13.40 10.09 -21.33
C VAL A 50 -14.92 10.04 -21.09
N PRO A 51 -15.42 9.18 -20.18
CA PRO A 51 -14.68 8.49 -19.13
C PRO A 51 -14.03 7.17 -19.55
N GLY A 52 -14.16 6.77 -20.83
CA GLY A 52 -13.61 5.51 -21.32
C GLY A 52 -14.29 4.29 -20.69
N TYR A 53 -13.53 3.22 -20.51
CA TYR A 53 -14.00 1.95 -19.96
C TYR A 53 -13.74 1.81 -18.46
N ALA A 54 -12.61 2.34 -17.98
CA ALA A 54 -12.21 2.34 -16.57
C ALA A 54 -11.14 3.40 -16.32
N CYS A 55 -11.03 3.89 -15.09
CA CYS A 55 -9.92 4.73 -14.66
C CYS A 55 -9.43 4.37 -13.25
N VAL A 56 -8.20 4.78 -12.94
CA VAL A 56 -7.59 4.72 -11.61
C VAL A 56 -6.78 6.00 -11.38
N GLY A 57 -6.87 6.57 -10.18
CA GLY A 57 -6.06 7.69 -9.75
C GLY A 57 -4.71 7.22 -9.22
N ILE A 58 -3.65 7.96 -9.54
CA ILE A 58 -2.28 7.71 -9.09
C ILE A 58 -1.82 8.91 -8.27
N THR A 59 -1.34 8.63 -7.05
CA THR A 59 -0.69 9.64 -6.19
C THR A 59 0.69 9.12 -5.80
N PHE A 60 1.73 9.95 -5.97
CA PHE A 60 3.09 9.56 -5.59
C PHE A 60 3.35 9.80 -4.11
N GLY A 61 4.17 8.96 -3.48
CA GLY A 61 4.49 9.13 -2.06
C GLY A 61 5.15 10.47 -1.77
N ASP A 62 5.94 11.02 -2.69
CA ASP A 62 6.66 12.28 -2.53
C ASP A 62 5.78 13.52 -2.78
N SER A 63 4.53 13.37 -3.22
CA SER A 63 3.58 14.49 -3.35
C SER A 63 2.90 14.87 -2.04
N GLY A 64 3.10 14.07 -0.98
CA GLY A 64 2.64 14.37 0.37
C GLY A 64 2.17 13.12 1.13
N LYS A 65 1.28 13.32 2.10
CA LYS A 65 0.64 12.23 2.83
C LYS A 65 -0.33 11.49 1.91
N LEU A 66 -0.19 10.17 1.79
CA LEU A 66 -1.09 9.33 0.99
C LEU A 66 -2.40 9.12 1.75
N PHE A 67 -3.52 8.96 1.03
CA PHE A 67 -4.84 8.85 1.66
C PHE A 67 -4.93 7.60 2.57
N SER A 68 -4.33 6.50 2.15
CA SER A 68 -4.33 5.24 2.91
C SER A 68 -3.60 5.37 4.25
N GLU A 69 -2.67 6.32 4.39
CA GLU A 69 -1.91 6.53 5.63
C GLU A 69 -2.70 7.21 6.73
N TYR A 70 -3.87 7.80 6.44
CA TYR A 70 -4.76 8.23 7.52
C TYR A 70 -5.27 7.02 8.31
N TYR A 71 -5.38 5.84 7.69
CA TYR A 71 -5.76 4.60 8.36
C TYR A 71 -4.60 3.86 9.04
N LEU A 72 -3.37 4.40 8.99
CA LEU A 72 -2.18 3.75 9.55
C LEU A 72 -1.59 4.58 10.69
N ASN A 73 -0.89 3.90 11.61
CA ASN A 73 -0.24 4.54 12.76
C ASN A 73 1.11 5.15 12.40
N ASP A 74 1.72 4.69 11.31
CA ASP A 74 3.00 5.16 10.79
C ASP A 74 2.91 5.31 9.26
N THR A 75 3.86 6.02 8.67
CA THR A 75 3.95 6.17 7.22
C THR A 75 4.49 4.91 6.55
N LEU A 76 4.18 4.74 5.28
CA LEU A 76 4.57 3.55 4.53
C LEU A 76 6.09 3.47 4.31
N ASP A 77 6.76 4.61 4.16
CA ASP A 77 8.21 4.68 4.02
C ASP A 77 8.93 4.17 5.27
N HIS A 78 8.43 4.51 6.47
CA HIS A 78 8.95 3.95 7.71
C HIS A 78 8.59 2.48 7.89
N THR A 79 7.34 2.10 7.59
CA THR A 79 6.86 0.72 7.80
C THR A 79 7.60 -0.30 6.93
N TYR A 80 7.93 0.08 5.69
CA TYR A 80 8.56 -0.82 4.71
C TYR A 80 10.05 -0.56 4.45
N ASP A 81 10.63 0.47 5.10
CA ASP A 81 12.00 0.93 4.86
C ASP A 81 12.26 1.22 3.36
N VAL A 82 11.40 2.05 2.77
CA VAL A 82 11.39 2.37 1.33
C VAL A 82 11.39 3.88 1.14
N GLU A 83 12.24 4.38 0.24
CA GLU A 83 12.25 5.79 -0.14
C GLU A 83 10.87 6.27 -0.62
N ARG A 84 10.43 7.42 -0.12
CA ARG A 84 9.09 7.98 -0.39
C ARG A 84 8.73 8.08 -1.87
N VAL A 85 9.69 8.46 -2.72
CA VAL A 85 9.57 8.55 -4.19
C VAL A 85 9.32 7.18 -4.87
N LYS A 86 9.55 6.07 -4.16
CA LYS A 86 9.32 4.70 -4.63
C LYS A 86 7.98 4.11 -4.21
N ILE A 87 7.15 4.91 -3.54
CA ILE A 87 5.81 4.53 -3.07
C ILE A 87 4.77 5.18 -3.98
N VAL A 88 3.72 4.44 -4.31
CA VAL A 88 2.61 4.95 -5.10
C VAL A 88 1.27 4.49 -4.53
N GLU A 89 0.30 5.39 -4.48
CA GLU A 89 -1.07 5.06 -4.11
C GLU A 89 -1.95 4.93 -5.36
N LEU A 90 -2.72 3.84 -5.41
CA LEU A 90 -3.79 3.63 -6.37
C LEU A 90 -5.11 3.98 -5.68
N SER A 91 -5.83 4.97 -6.19
CA SER A 91 -7.09 5.43 -5.61
C SER A 91 -8.16 5.59 -6.70
N SER A 92 -9.39 5.96 -6.32
CA SER A 92 -10.42 6.40 -7.26
C SER A 92 -10.69 5.42 -8.41
N LEU A 93 -10.56 4.11 -8.14
CA LEU A 93 -10.74 3.06 -9.14
C LEU A 93 -12.22 2.98 -9.53
N ALA A 94 -12.52 3.18 -10.81
CA ALA A 94 -13.88 3.11 -11.33
C ALA A 94 -13.92 2.35 -12.66
N SER A 95 -14.91 1.47 -12.82
CA SER A 95 -15.18 0.79 -14.09
C SER A 95 -16.52 1.27 -14.64
N PHE A 96 -16.51 1.88 -15.82
CA PHE A 96 -17.70 2.51 -16.41
C PHE A 96 -18.48 1.54 -17.32
N CYS A 97 -17.83 0.46 -17.77
CA CYS A 97 -18.49 -0.61 -18.51
C CYS A 97 -18.51 -1.90 -17.68
N SER A 98 -19.70 -2.35 -17.31
CA SER A 98 -19.90 -3.63 -16.60
C SER A 98 -19.57 -4.82 -17.51
N GLY A 99 -18.93 -5.86 -16.95
CA GLY A 99 -18.79 -7.17 -17.62
C GLY A 99 -17.57 -7.38 -18.51
N ASN A 100 -16.79 -6.34 -18.82
CA ASN A 100 -15.68 -6.46 -19.80
C ASN A 100 -14.29 -6.68 -19.17
N GLY A 101 -14.18 -6.81 -17.85
CA GLY A 101 -12.89 -6.95 -17.16
C GLY A 101 -11.97 -5.73 -17.30
N ALA A 102 -12.49 -4.58 -17.78
CA ALA A 102 -11.73 -3.37 -18.08
C ALA A 102 -10.95 -2.85 -16.86
N GLY A 103 -11.59 -2.82 -15.67
CA GLY A 103 -10.92 -2.43 -14.43
C GLY A 103 -9.76 -3.35 -14.06
N LYS A 104 -9.93 -4.68 -14.18
CA LYS A 104 -8.86 -5.66 -13.95
C LYS A 104 -7.71 -5.50 -14.96
N TYR A 105 -8.04 -5.32 -16.24
CA TYR A 105 -7.05 -5.10 -17.29
C TYR A 105 -6.24 -3.82 -17.05
N LEU A 106 -6.93 -2.72 -16.71
CA LEU A 106 -6.29 -1.44 -16.40
C LEU A 106 -5.37 -1.57 -15.19
N LEU A 107 -5.85 -2.18 -14.10
CA LEU A 107 -5.06 -2.35 -12.88
C LEU A 107 -3.80 -3.19 -13.13
N ASN A 108 -3.93 -4.30 -13.87
CA ASN A 108 -2.78 -5.11 -14.29
C ASN A 108 -1.76 -4.30 -15.11
N THR A 109 -2.24 -3.47 -16.05
CA THR A 109 -1.37 -2.66 -16.89
C THR A 109 -0.64 -1.60 -16.06
N VAL A 110 -1.33 -0.94 -15.14
CA VAL A 110 -0.75 0.04 -14.23
C VAL A 110 0.32 -0.58 -13.33
N ILE A 111 0.04 -1.75 -12.73
CA ILE A 111 1.00 -2.47 -11.88
C ILE A 111 2.28 -2.80 -12.66
N LYS A 112 2.14 -3.32 -13.89
CA LYS A 112 3.29 -3.62 -14.77
C LYS A 112 4.08 -2.36 -15.14
N THR A 113 3.40 -1.28 -15.47
CA THR A 113 4.05 0.00 -15.79
C THR A 113 4.83 0.53 -14.58
N LEU A 114 4.24 0.54 -13.39
CA LEU A 114 4.91 1.00 -12.17
C LEU A 114 6.13 0.13 -11.81
N THR A 115 6.03 -1.18 -12.02
CA THR A 115 7.14 -2.14 -11.89
C THR A 115 8.30 -1.76 -12.82
N LEU A 116 8.00 -1.49 -14.10
CA LEU A 116 8.99 -1.09 -15.09
C LEU A 116 9.64 0.27 -14.80
N HIS A 117 8.93 1.16 -14.10
CA HIS A 117 9.45 2.45 -13.63
C HIS A 117 10.16 2.37 -12.27
N ASN A 118 10.49 1.16 -11.79
CA ASN A 118 11.25 0.92 -10.57
C ASN A 118 10.61 1.47 -9.28
N TYR A 119 9.28 1.63 -9.24
CA TYR A 119 8.57 1.78 -7.96
C TYR A 119 8.71 0.49 -7.14
N ARG A 120 8.62 0.59 -5.81
CA ARG A 120 8.88 -0.53 -4.90
C ARG A 120 7.60 -1.12 -4.33
N ILE A 121 6.70 -0.27 -3.86
CA ILE A 121 5.43 -0.70 -3.29
C ILE A 121 4.29 0.16 -3.82
N ALA A 122 3.13 -0.47 -3.99
CA ALA A 122 1.86 0.21 -4.21
C ALA A 122 0.95 0.01 -3.01
N VAL A 123 0.18 1.04 -2.68
CA VAL A 123 -0.87 0.99 -1.65
C VAL A 123 -2.22 1.34 -2.25
N LEU A 124 -3.28 0.75 -1.70
CA LEU A 124 -4.66 1.18 -1.95
C LEU A 124 -5.60 0.80 -0.82
N THR A 125 -6.67 1.57 -0.69
CA THR A 125 -7.83 1.20 0.11
C THR A 125 -8.79 0.35 -0.74
N ALA A 126 -8.76 -0.96 -0.54
CA ALA A 126 -9.47 -1.94 -1.36
C ALA A 126 -10.71 -2.49 -0.65
N THR A 127 -11.88 -2.37 -1.29
CA THR A 127 -13.08 -3.16 -0.95
C THR A 127 -12.85 -4.64 -1.24
N GLU A 128 -13.72 -5.51 -0.74
CA GLU A 128 -13.62 -6.96 -0.98
C GLU A 128 -13.50 -7.32 -2.47
N GLN A 129 -14.30 -6.69 -3.33
CA GLN A 129 -14.24 -6.90 -4.77
C GLN A 129 -12.87 -6.55 -5.36
N VAL A 130 -12.26 -5.44 -4.92
CA VAL A 130 -10.94 -5.03 -5.39
C VAL A 130 -9.86 -5.97 -4.88
N ARG A 131 -9.96 -6.45 -3.63
CA ARG A 131 -9.05 -7.47 -3.08
C ARG A 131 -9.10 -8.78 -3.89
N MET A 132 -10.29 -9.24 -4.26
CA MET A 132 -10.44 -10.41 -5.14
C MET A 132 -9.76 -10.21 -6.50
N ILE A 133 -9.84 -9.01 -7.09
CA ILE A 133 -9.13 -8.71 -8.33
C ILE A 133 -7.61 -8.76 -8.10
N LEU A 134 -7.10 -8.13 -7.05
CA LEU A 134 -5.67 -8.10 -6.72
C LEU A 134 -5.08 -9.49 -6.51
N HIS A 135 -5.79 -10.40 -5.84
CA HIS A 135 -5.35 -11.80 -5.68
C HIS A 135 -5.03 -12.50 -7.01
N THR A 136 -5.60 -12.03 -8.12
CA THR A 136 -5.33 -12.58 -9.46
C THR A 136 -4.24 -11.84 -10.23
N LEU A 137 -3.74 -10.72 -9.71
CA LEU A 137 -2.81 -9.81 -10.38
C LEU A 137 -1.43 -9.75 -9.71
N VAL A 138 -1.35 -9.98 -8.40
CA VAL A 138 -0.11 -9.90 -7.63
C VAL A 138 0.15 -11.21 -6.89
N ASP A 139 1.43 -11.56 -6.71
CA ASP A 139 1.83 -12.82 -6.05
C ASP A 139 1.45 -12.84 -4.56
N SER A 140 1.58 -11.70 -3.90
CA SER A 140 1.26 -11.51 -2.49
C SER A 140 0.97 -10.04 -2.20
N PHE A 141 0.17 -9.79 -1.17
CA PHE A 141 -0.03 -8.45 -0.62
C PHE A 141 -0.13 -8.54 0.91
N ASP A 142 0.24 -7.46 1.57
CA ASP A 142 0.13 -7.26 3.00
C ASP A 142 -1.17 -6.50 3.30
N ASP A 143 -1.97 -7.04 4.22
CA ASP A 143 -3.20 -6.41 4.70
C ASP A 143 -2.91 -5.68 6.01
N LEU A 144 -2.87 -4.34 5.94
CA LEU A 144 -2.53 -3.48 7.07
C LEU A 144 -3.70 -3.17 7.99
N GLY A 145 -4.88 -3.72 7.72
CA GLY A 145 -6.07 -3.55 8.55
C GLY A 145 -7.22 -2.83 7.88
N GLU A 146 -8.28 -2.64 8.65
CA GLU A 146 -9.52 -2.03 8.21
C GLU A 146 -9.37 -0.52 8.01
N ALA A 147 -9.98 -0.02 6.93
CA ALA A 147 -10.06 1.41 6.66
C ALA A 147 -11.18 2.01 7.51
N GLU A 148 -10.85 2.30 8.77
CA GLU A 148 -11.79 2.85 9.75
C GLU A 148 -12.20 4.29 9.40
N PRO A 149 -13.50 4.58 9.18
CA PRO A 149 -13.97 5.90 8.75
C PRO A 149 -13.68 7.00 9.77
N THR A 150 -13.53 6.63 11.05
CA THR A 150 -13.20 7.56 12.14
C THR A 150 -11.82 8.19 11.98
N ARG A 151 -10.91 7.56 11.22
CA ARG A 151 -9.53 8.01 11.02
C ARG A 151 -9.37 9.08 9.93
N VAL A 152 -10.35 9.18 9.02
CA VAL A 152 -10.33 10.11 7.88
C VAL A 152 -11.56 11.02 7.89
N LYS A 153 -12.15 11.24 9.07
CA LYS A 153 -13.43 11.94 9.22
C LYS A 153 -13.28 13.44 8.92
N ASP A 154 -13.16 13.77 7.64
CA ASP A 154 -13.50 15.07 7.10
C ASP A 154 -15.03 15.15 7.04
N PRO A 155 -15.67 16.01 7.87
CA PRO A 155 -17.13 16.11 7.91
C PRO A 155 -17.75 16.56 6.57
N LYS A 156 -16.95 17.05 5.62
CA LYS A 156 -17.42 17.49 4.31
C LYS A 156 -17.61 16.35 3.31
N ILE A 157 -17.00 15.18 3.54
CA ILE A 157 -17.01 14.08 2.56
C ILE A 157 -18.01 13.00 2.99
N ASN A 158 -19.07 12.85 2.19
CA ASN A 158 -20.03 11.76 2.36
C ASN A 158 -19.51 10.48 1.67
N TRP A 159 -19.24 9.45 2.47
CA TRP A 159 -18.81 8.14 1.97
C TRP A 159 -19.96 7.13 1.78
N GLY A 160 -21.22 7.51 2.07
CA GLY A 160 -22.38 6.65 1.91
C GLY A 160 -22.17 5.27 2.54
N THR A 161 -22.44 4.20 1.77
CA THR A 161 -22.23 2.80 2.16
C THR A 161 -20.85 2.25 1.79
N TYR A 162 -19.90 3.08 1.35
CA TYR A 162 -18.57 2.61 0.94
C TYR A 162 -17.89 1.78 2.03
N TYR A 163 -17.86 2.28 3.27
CA TYR A 163 -17.26 1.57 4.40
C TYR A 163 -18.02 0.30 4.81
N SER A 164 -19.30 0.15 4.44
CA SER A 164 -20.04 -1.10 4.64
C SER A 164 -19.49 -2.26 3.79
N HIS A 165 -18.67 -1.97 2.78
CA HIS A 165 -18.01 -2.97 1.93
C HIS A 165 -16.65 -3.41 2.49
N SER A 166 -16.43 -3.19 3.79
CA SER A 166 -15.23 -3.56 4.54
C SER A 166 -13.93 -3.23 3.79
N PRO A 167 -13.71 -1.95 3.40
CA PRO A 167 -12.47 -1.55 2.77
C PRO A 167 -11.28 -1.77 3.71
N ARG A 168 -10.16 -2.22 3.16
CA ARG A 168 -8.92 -2.52 3.91
C ARG A 168 -7.74 -1.87 3.22
N VAL A 169 -6.73 -1.46 4.00
CA VAL A 169 -5.48 -0.91 3.44
C VAL A 169 -4.59 -2.06 3.02
N ILE A 170 -4.37 -2.17 1.72
CA ILE A 170 -3.57 -3.22 1.11
C ILE A 170 -2.30 -2.61 0.55
N VAL A 171 -1.16 -3.23 0.83
CA VAL A 171 0.14 -2.90 0.24
C VAL A 171 0.66 -4.10 -0.51
N PHE A 172 1.24 -3.90 -1.69
CA PHE A 172 1.87 -4.99 -2.42
C PHE A 172 3.17 -4.54 -3.09
N PRO A 173 4.15 -5.45 -3.21
CA PRO A 173 5.39 -5.14 -3.88
C PRO A 173 5.19 -5.02 -5.39
N LEU A 174 5.88 -4.05 -5.99
CA LEU A 174 5.96 -3.82 -7.43
C LEU A 174 7.26 -4.38 -8.04
N ALA A 175 8.06 -5.09 -7.25
CA ALA A 175 9.21 -5.84 -7.72
C ALA A 175 9.12 -7.27 -7.16
N PRO A 176 9.70 -8.28 -7.84
CA PRO A 176 9.74 -9.63 -7.30
C PRO A 176 10.34 -9.63 -5.88
N ARG A 177 9.73 -10.37 -4.95
CA ARG A 177 10.13 -10.45 -3.54
C ARG A 177 11.61 -10.80 -3.32
N ALA A 178 12.29 -11.41 -4.31
CA ALA A 178 13.74 -11.62 -4.31
C ALA A 178 14.59 -10.33 -4.23
N ALA A 179 14.00 -9.18 -4.58
CA ALA A 179 14.62 -7.85 -4.46
C ALA A 179 14.31 -7.16 -3.11
N TRP A 180 13.49 -7.76 -2.25
CA TRP A 180 13.10 -7.22 -0.96
C TRP A 180 13.62 -8.13 0.15
N VAL A 181 14.66 -7.67 0.85
CA VAL A 181 15.02 -8.19 2.18
C VAL A 181 14.53 -7.14 3.16
N PRO A 182 13.37 -7.35 3.82
CA PRO A 182 13.03 -6.53 4.97
C PRO A 182 14.11 -6.78 6.02
N ASN A 183 14.70 -5.72 6.56
CA ASN A 183 15.57 -5.84 7.73
C ASN A 183 14.72 -6.41 8.87
N SER A 184 14.79 -7.72 9.07
CA SER A 184 14.05 -8.43 10.10
C SER A 184 14.73 -8.22 11.44
N ASP A 185 14.63 -7.01 12.00
CA ASP A 185 15.16 -6.66 13.32
C ASP A 185 14.22 -5.70 14.05
N CYS A 186 12.97 -6.12 14.31
CA CYS A 186 12.17 -5.46 15.35
C CYS A 186 11.24 -6.38 16.17
N ALA A 187 11.26 -7.70 15.96
CA ALA A 187 10.36 -8.59 16.68
C ALA A 187 11.02 -9.92 17.08
N THR A 188 12.07 -9.88 17.91
CA THR A 188 12.41 -10.98 18.84
C THR A 188 13.47 -10.56 19.86
N ARG A 189 13.08 -9.74 20.83
CA ARG A 189 13.70 -9.79 22.18
C ARG A 189 12.64 -10.27 23.16
N LYS A 190 12.31 -11.56 23.07
CA LYS A 190 11.67 -12.29 24.18
C LYS A 190 12.78 -12.77 25.11
N HIS A 191 12.61 -12.45 26.39
CA HIS A 191 13.34 -12.90 27.58
C HIS A 191 14.41 -13.97 27.39
N ALA A 192 15.67 -13.62 27.64
CA ALA A 192 16.69 -14.59 28.08
C ALA A 192 16.54 -14.82 29.60
N PRO A 193 16.71 -16.06 30.10
CA PRO A 193 16.58 -16.34 31.52
C PRO A 193 17.79 -15.80 32.29
N ALA A 194 17.55 -15.42 33.54
CA ALA A 194 18.56 -14.94 34.47
C ALA A 194 19.71 -15.96 34.63
N GLN A 195 20.94 -15.50 34.46
CA GLN A 195 22.13 -16.25 34.86
C GLN A 195 22.23 -16.27 36.39
N PRO A 196 22.61 -17.39 37.04
CA PRO A 196 22.87 -17.39 38.47
C PRO A 196 24.21 -16.70 38.78
N LEU A 197 24.18 -15.86 39.82
CA LEU A 197 25.33 -15.21 40.43
C LEU A 197 26.41 -16.24 40.83
N SER A 198 27.63 -16.06 40.31
CA SER A 198 28.83 -16.68 40.87
C SER A 198 29.49 -15.67 41.81
N TYR A 199 29.51 -16.01 43.11
CA TYR A 199 30.26 -15.29 44.13
C TYR A 199 31.76 -15.65 44.07
N PRO A 200 32.67 -14.72 44.39
CA PRO A 200 34.10 -14.99 44.44
C PRO A 200 34.51 -15.56 45.82
N LEU A 201 35.35 -16.60 45.82
CA LEU A 201 36.10 -17.00 47.01
C LEU A 201 37.58 -16.65 46.81
N HIS A 202 38.04 -15.73 47.65
CA HIS A 202 39.43 -15.35 47.82
C HIS A 202 40.04 -16.07 49.02
N HIS A 203 41.37 -16.24 48.95
CA HIS A 203 42.32 -16.66 49.99
C HIS A 203 42.41 -18.18 50.19
N GLY A 204 43.58 -18.81 50.25
CA GLY A 204 44.94 -18.31 50.42
C GLY A 204 45.67 -19.19 51.45
N ARG A 205 46.95 -19.45 51.18
CA ARG A 205 48.01 -19.99 52.07
C ARG A 205 48.08 -21.51 52.29
N THR A 206 49.22 -22.09 51.86
CA THR A 206 50.32 -22.68 52.69
C THR A 206 50.15 -24.19 52.80
N THR A 207 51.13 -25.09 52.65
CA THR A 207 52.58 -25.01 52.85
C THR A 207 53.21 -26.31 52.34
N ASN A 208 54.39 -26.20 51.73
CA ASN A 208 55.62 -26.96 51.96
C ASN A 208 55.73 -28.50 51.77
N THR A 209 56.79 -28.83 51.01
CA THR A 209 57.83 -29.88 51.20
C THR A 209 57.46 -31.35 51.10
N PHE A 210 58.08 -32.04 50.13
CA PHE A 210 59.21 -33.01 50.25
C PHE A 210 59.44 -33.56 48.82
N GLY A 211 60.56 -33.28 48.14
CA GLY A 211 61.83 -34.06 48.15
C GLY A 211 61.69 -35.36 47.32
N ASN A 212 62.59 -35.84 46.46
CA ASN A 212 63.94 -35.49 46.00
C ASN A 212 64.30 -36.57 44.93
N VAL A 213 65.45 -36.43 44.24
CA VAL A 213 66.24 -37.47 43.51
C VAL A 213 65.63 -37.96 42.16
N ARG A 214 66.26 -37.89 40.97
CA ARG A 214 67.64 -37.74 40.47
C ARG A 214 67.66 -36.92 39.19
#